data_AF-A0AAV0GYG5-F1
#
_entry.id   AF-A0AAV0GYG5-F1
#
_cell.length_a   1.000
_cell.length_b   1.000
_cell.length_c   1.000
_cell.angle_alpha   90.00
_cell.angle_beta   90.00
_cell.angle_gamma   90.00
#
_symmetry.space_group_name_H-M   'P 1'
#
loop_
_entity.id
_entity.type
_entity.pdbx_description
1 polymer ?
#
loop_
_entity_poly.entity_id
_entity_poly.type
_entity_poly.pdbx_seq_one_letter_code
_entity_poly.pdbx_strand_id
1 'polypeptide(L)'
;MAKATNEIDKVVGKDKRLVQESDIERLNYVKACAREAFRLHPLAPFNAPRVATQDTIVGGYFIPKCSHALLSRYGLGRNPKVWVDPLKFDPERHLRDGSDVEVALTEHDLRFISFSTGRRGCLATLARLLQCFAWTPPENAKTVDLAEAEDHLSLATPLMALPRMRLAPHLYPGN
;
A
#
# COMPACT_ATOMS: atom_id res chain seq x y z
N MET A 1 -0.11 -11.46 6.84
CA MET A 1 -1.53 -11.18 7.18
C MET A 1 -1.81 -11.21 8.68
N ALA A 2 -1.38 -12.24 9.45
CA ALA A 2 -1.70 -12.40 10.87
C ALA A 2 -1.52 -11.15 11.77
N LYS A 3 -0.43 -10.38 11.59
CA LYS A 3 -0.19 -9.13 12.35
C LYS A 3 -1.29 -8.08 12.12
N ALA A 4 -1.64 -7.82 10.86
CA ALA A 4 -2.69 -6.86 10.49
C ALA A 4 -4.07 -7.28 11.02
N THR A 5 -4.38 -8.57 10.93
CA THR A 5 -5.65 -9.10 11.43
C THR A 5 -5.75 -9.02 12.95
N ASN A 6 -4.65 -9.30 13.66
CA ASN A 6 -4.58 -9.17 15.12
C ASN A 6 -4.70 -7.71 15.56
N GLU A 7 -4.12 -6.76 14.82
CA GLU A 7 -4.31 -5.32 15.09
C GLU A 7 -5.79 -4.93 14.99
N ILE A 8 -6.45 -5.32 13.90
CA ILE A 8 -7.89 -5.04 13.71
C ILE A 8 -8.71 -5.65 14.85
N ASP A 9 -8.43 -6.90 15.22
CA ASP A 9 -9.13 -7.58 16.30
C ASP A 9 -8.97 -6.86 17.65
N LYS A 10 -7.79 -6.26 17.91
CA LYS A 10 -7.53 -5.46 19.12
C LYS A 10 -8.23 -4.11 19.11
N VAL A 11 -8.28 -3.44 17.95
CA VAL A 11 -8.84 -2.07 17.83
C VAL A 11 -10.36 -2.11 17.75
N VAL A 12 -10.93 -3.02 16.97
CA VAL A 12 -12.37 -3.07 16.64
C VAL A 12 -13.10 -4.20 17.37
N GLY A 13 -12.43 -5.32 17.62
CA GLY A 13 -13.04 -6.54 18.15
C GLY A 13 -13.59 -7.47 17.06
N LYS A 14 -13.76 -8.75 17.39
CA LYS A 14 -14.27 -9.78 16.48
C LYS A 14 -15.80 -9.87 16.42
N ASP A 15 -16.47 -9.56 17.53
CA ASP A 15 -17.90 -9.84 17.70
C ASP A 15 -18.76 -8.57 17.84
N LYS A 16 -18.20 -7.40 17.50
CA LYS A 16 -18.85 -6.11 17.76
C LYS A 16 -19.42 -5.48 16.49
N ARG A 17 -18.54 -5.07 15.58
CA ARG A 17 -18.88 -4.30 14.39
C ARG A 17 -17.79 -4.39 13.32
N LEU A 18 -18.13 -4.00 12.10
CA LEU A 18 -17.15 -3.80 11.04
C LEU A 18 -16.30 -2.55 11.28
N VAL A 19 -15.10 -2.53 10.69
CA VAL A 19 -14.20 -1.37 10.65
C VAL A 19 -14.94 -0.16 10.07
N GLN A 20 -14.78 0.98 10.74
CA GLN A 20 -15.25 2.30 10.32
C GLN A 20 -14.05 3.20 9.99
N GLU A 21 -14.30 4.31 9.30
CA GLU A 21 -13.24 5.24 8.89
C GLU A 21 -12.48 5.82 10.10
N SER A 22 -13.17 6.08 11.21
CA SER A 22 -12.57 6.56 12.46
C SER A 22 -11.59 5.57 13.11
N ASP A 23 -11.64 4.28 12.76
CA ASP A 23 -10.70 3.30 13.30
C ASP A 23 -9.33 3.37 12.60
N ILE A 24 -9.26 3.92 11.37
CA ILE A 24 -8.07 3.86 10.50
C ILE A 24 -6.86 4.55 11.13
N GLU A 25 -7.07 5.61 11.91
CA GLU A 25 -6.02 6.31 12.65
C GLU A 25 -5.23 5.35 13.55
N ARG A 26 -5.92 4.36 14.14
CA ARG A 26 -5.35 3.37 15.08
C ARG A 26 -4.85 2.09 14.42
N LEU A 27 -5.05 1.91 13.11
CA LEU A 27 -4.63 0.71 12.37
C LEU A 27 -3.25 0.92 11.71
N ASN A 28 -2.23 1.18 12.51
CA ASN A 28 -0.89 1.52 12.05
C ASN A 28 -0.24 0.42 11.22
N TYR A 29 -0.39 -0.84 11.59
CA TYR A 29 0.14 -1.97 10.85
C TYR A 29 -0.60 -2.15 9.51
N VAL A 30 -1.92 -1.96 9.47
CA VAL A 30 -2.66 -1.96 8.19
C VAL A 30 -2.18 -0.81 7.28
N LYS A 31 -1.97 0.39 7.83
CA LYS A 31 -1.41 1.53 7.08
C LYS A 31 0.01 1.24 6.59
N ALA A 32 0.85 0.60 7.39
CA ALA A 32 2.20 0.17 7.02
C ALA A 32 2.17 -0.87 5.88
N CYS A 33 1.28 -1.87 5.94
CA CYS A 33 1.07 -2.83 4.86
C CYS A 33 0.66 -2.13 3.55
N ALA A 34 -0.26 -1.16 3.63
CA ALA A 34 -0.68 -0.40 2.46
C ALA A 34 0.48 0.40 1.87
N ARG A 35 1.21 1.15 2.70
CA ARG A 35 2.40 1.90 2.26
C ARG A 35 3.43 1.02 1.58
N GLU A 36 3.71 -0.15 2.15
CA GLU A 36 4.67 -1.09 1.58
C GLU A 36 4.18 -1.70 0.25
N ALA A 37 2.89 -2.00 0.14
CA ALA A 37 2.29 -2.46 -1.11
C ALA A 37 2.40 -1.38 -2.20
N PHE A 38 2.11 -0.12 -1.89
CA PHE A 38 2.24 1.00 -2.84
C PHE A 38 3.68 1.33 -3.21
N ARG A 39 4.63 1.15 -2.29
CA ARG A 39 6.06 1.31 -2.54
C ARG A 39 6.54 0.29 -3.57
N LEU A 40 6.16 -0.97 -3.40
CA LEU A 40 6.55 -2.05 -4.30
C LEU A 40 5.75 -2.00 -5.59
N HIS A 41 4.43 -1.98 -5.53
CA HIS A 41 3.52 -2.10 -6.66
C HIS A 41 2.70 -0.82 -6.84
N PRO A 42 3.27 0.25 -7.42
CA PRO A 42 2.56 1.51 -7.62
C PRO A 42 1.42 1.34 -8.62
N LEU A 43 0.33 2.11 -8.47
CA LEU A 43 -0.81 2.09 -9.40
C LEU A 43 -0.50 2.68 -10.79
N ALA A 44 0.57 3.47 -10.90
CA ALA A 44 0.99 4.13 -12.13
C ALA A 44 2.52 4.21 -12.18
N PRO A 45 3.15 4.10 -13.37
CA PRO A 45 4.60 3.98 -13.47
C PRO A 45 5.28 5.31 -13.16
N PHE A 46 4.59 6.42 -13.46
CA PHE A 46 5.06 7.78 -13.26
C PHE A 46 4.04 8.65 -12.49
N ASN A 47 4.48 9.80 -11.99
CA ASN A 47 3.57 10.87 -11.57
C ASN A 47 2.90 11.55 -12.78
N ALA A 48 1.90 12.40 -12.51
CA ALA A 48 1.38 13.30 -13.55
C ALA A 48 2.52 14.20 -14.07
N PRO A 49 2.69 14.33 -15.40
CA PRO A 49 3.76 15.14 -15.98
C PRO A 49 3.76 16.56 -15.40
N ARG A 50 4.95 17.07 -15.10
CA ARG A 50 5.18 18.47 -14.76
C ARG A 50 5.96 19.12 -15.90
N VAL A 51 5.66 20.38 -16.22
CA VAL A 51 6.37 21.15 -17.25
C VAL A 51 7.25 22.19 -16.58
N ALA A 52 8.51 22.28 -16.98
CA ALA A 52 9.40 23.35 -16.54
C ALA A 52 8.91 24.70 -17.07
N THR A 53 8.58 25.63 -16.18
CA THR A 53 8.07 26.97 -16.58
C THR A 53 9.18 27.93 -17.01
N GLN A 54 10.42 27.62 -16.68
CA GLN A 54 11.64 28.34 -17.03
C GLN A 54 12.83 27.37 -17.02
N ASP A 55 13.95 27.81 -17.59
CA ASP A 55 15.22 27.10 -17.50
C ASP A 55 15.61 26.92 -16.02
N THR A 56 16.05 25.72 -15.65
CA THR A 56 16.34 25.38 -14.25
C THR A 56 17.46 24.35 -14.13
N ILE A 57 17.92 24.10 -12.90
CA ILE A 57 18.91 23.07 -12.59
C ILE A 57 18.32 22.13 -11.53
N VAL A 58 18.30 20.83 -11.83
CA VAL A 58 17.83 19.79 -10.90
C VAL A 58 18.89 18.72 -10.76
N GLY A 59 19.34 18.44 -9.54
CA GLY A 59 20.37 17.43 -9.28
C GLY A 59 21.70 17.70 -10.02
N GLY A 60 22.01 18.97 -10.31
CA GLY A 60 23.19 19.36 -11.08
C GLY A 60 23.01 19.36 -12.61
N TYR A 61 21.85 18.94 -13.12
CA TYR A 61 21.55 18.91 -14.55
C TYR A 61 20.73 20.13 -14.99
N PHE A 62 21.12 20.76 -16.09
CA PHE A 62 20.34 21.82 -16.72
C PHE A 62 19.09 21.25 -17.41
N ILE A 63 17.93 21.82 -17.10
CA ILE A 63 16.63 21.45 -17.66
C ILE A 63 16.05 22.68 -18.37
N PRO A 64 15.90 22.64 -19.71
CA PRO A 64 15.29 23.73 -20.46
C PRO A 64 13.82 23.97 -20.08
N LYS A 65 13.36 25.21 -20.21
CA LYS A 65 11.95 25.59 -20.21
C LYS A 65 11.15 24.70 -21.17
N CYS A 66 9.90 24.42 -20.81
CA CYS A 66 8.97 23.54 -21.52
C CYS A 66 9.33 22.04 -21.49
N SER A 67 10.38 21.63 -20.77
CA SER A 67 10.71 20.21 -20.61
C SER A 67 9.69 19.49 -19.72
N HIS A 68 9.32 18.26 -20.09
CA HIS A 68 8.49 17.39 -19.26
C HIS A 68 9.34 16.64 -18.22
N ALA A 69 8.98 16.78 -16.95
CA ALA A 69 9.55 16.03 -15.84
C ALA A 69 8.60 14.91 -15.40
N LEU A 70 9.12 13.67 -15.46
CA LEU A 70 8.47 12.45 -15.01
C LEU A 70 9.35 11.78 -13.94
N LEU A 71 8.74 11.37 -12.84
CA LEU A 71 9.35 10.66 -11.73
C LEU A 71 8.83 9.23 -11.75
N SER A 72 9.76 8.26 -11.92
CA SER A 72 9.43 6.85 -11.86
C SER A 72 9.01 6.46 -10.43
N ARG A 73 7.74 6.10 -10.23
CA ARG A 73 7.25 5.62 -8.92
C ARG A 73 7.91 4.30 -8.56
N TYR A 74 8.05 3.43 -9.57
CA TYR A 74 8.72 2.15 -9.46
C TYR A 74 10.18 2.33 -9.05
N GLY A 75 10.89 3.23 -9.73
CA GLY A 75 12.29 3.55 -9.45
C GLY A 75 12.49 4.12 -8.05
N LEU A 76 11.64 5.05 -7.60
CA LEU A 76 11.70 5.60 -6.25
C LEU A 76 11.46 4.51 -5.18
N GLY A 77 10.38 3.76 -5.33
CA GLY A 77 9.99 2.73 -4.39
C GLY A 77 11.01 1.61 -4.27
N ARG A 78 11.69 1.23 -5.35
CA ARG A 78 12.63 0.09 -5.38
C ARG A 78 14.11 0.51 -5.42
N ASN A 79 14.42 1.77 -5.12
CA ASN A 79 15.81 2.26 -5.15
C ASN A 79 16.66 1.65 -4.02
N PRO A 80 17.69 0.83 -4.33
CA PRO A 80 18.56 0.22 -3.30
C PRO A 80 19.40 1.24 -2.52
N LYS A 81 19.57 2.46 -3.03
CA LYS A 81 20.26 3.55 -2.31
C LYS A 81 19.41 4.15 -1.18
N VAL A 82 18.09 3.92 -1.21
CA VAL A 82 17.13 4.47 -0.24
C VAL A 82 16.55 3.37 0.63
N TRP A 83 16.33 2.19 0.07
CA TRP A 83 15.64 1.08 0.73
C TRP A 83 16.56 -0.14 0.88
N VAL A 84 16.74 -0.60 2.12
CA VAL A 84 17.38 -1.89 2.42
C VAL A 84 16.44 -3.01 1.98
N ASP A 85 16.99 -3.99 1.25
CA ASP A 85 16.24 -5.08 0.59
C ASP A 85 15.03 -4.55 -0.18
N PRO A 86 15.23 -3.73 -1.23
CA PRO A 86 14.17 -2.93 -1.84
C PRO A 86 13.04 -3.77 -2.45
N LEU A 87 13.29 -5.03 -2.80
CA LEU A 87 12.29 -5.92 -3.38
C LEU A 87 11.54 -6.76 -2.34
N LYS A 88 12.00 -6.76 -1.08
CA LYS A 88 11.35 -7.49 0.00
C LYS A 88 10.15 -6.69 0.51
N PHE A 89 8.98 -7.34 0.54
CA PHE A 89 7.79 -6.81 1.21
C PHE A 89 8.00 -6.86 2.72
N ASP A 90 8.23 -5.69 3.32
CA ASP A 90 8.47 -5.54 4.75
C ASP A 90 7.72 -4.32 5.31
N PRO A 91 6.50 -4.49 5.85
CA PRO A 91 5.75 -3.40 6.46
C PRO A 91 6.44 -2.77 7.67
N GLU A 92 7.31 -3.50 8.37
CA GLU A 92 7.93 -3.03 9.61
C GLU A 92 8.78 -1.78 9.36
N ARG A 93 9.32 -1.59 8.16
CA ARG A 93 10.11 -0.39 7.79
C ARG A 93 9.32 0.92 7.83
N HIS A 94 7.99 0.85 7.85
CA HIS A 94 7.11 2.02 7.97
C HIS A 94 6.66 2.26 9.41
N LEU A 95 6.97 1.34 10.32
CA LEU A 95 6.75 1.50 11.74
C LEU A 95 7.98 2.17 12.35
N ARG A 96 7.78 3.16 13.21
CA ARG A 96 8.88 3.73 13.99
C ARG A 96 9.09 2.87 15.22
N ASP A 97 10.33 2.43 15.43
CA ASP A 97 10.70 1.53 16.53
C ASP A 97 10.12 1.99 17.87
N GLY A 98 9.19 1.20 18.42
CA GLY A 98 8.68 1.36 19.78
C GLY A 98 7.82 2.59 20.07
N SER A 99 7.41 3.37 19.07
CA SER A 99 6.58 4.56 19.30
C SER A 99 5.13 4.33 18.85
N ASP A 100 4.15 4.69 19.68
CA ASP A 100 2.72 4.79 19.34
C ASP A 100 2.42 5.91 18.31
N VAL A 101 3.44 6.39 17.59
CA VAL A 101 3.31 7.45 16.60
C VAL A 101 2.49 6.92 15.43
N GLU A 102 1.48 7.71 15.08
CA GLU A 102 0.61 7.42 13.95
C GLU A 102 1.43 7.24 12.65
N VAL A 103 1.20 6.12 11.95
CA VAL A 103 1.72 5.93 10.60
C VAL A 103 0.96 6.86 9.67
N ALA A 104 1.61 7.93 9.22
CA ALA A 104 1.08 8.83 8.21
C ALA A 104 0.97 8.10 6.86
N LEU A 105 -0.06 8.39 6.07
CA LEU A 105 -0.22 7.82 4.72
C LEU A 105 0.50 8.62 3.65
N THR A 106 0.73 9.90 3.93
CA THR A 106 1.55 10.79 3.15
C THR A 106 3.03 10.44 3.31
N GLU A 107 3.81 10.67 2.26
CA GLU A 107 5.26 10.52 2.30
C GLU A 107 5.94 11.87 2.10
N HIS A 108 6.33 12.49 3.22
CA HIS A 108 6.92 13.83 3.25
C HIS A 108 8.33 13.86 2.68
N ASP A 109 9.09 12.79 2.89
CA ASP A 109 10.47 12.67 2.38
C ASP A 109 10.53 12.29 0.89
N LEU A 110 9.36 12.13 0.24
CA LEU A 110 9.20 11.77 -1.18
C LEU A 110 10.02 10.53 -1.61
N ARG A 111 10.34 9.63 -0.68
CA ARG A 111 11.07 8.38 -0.94
C ARG A 111 10.31 7.43 -1.86
N PHE A 112 8.99 7.59 -1.94
CA PHE A 112 8.09 6.97 -2.91
C PHE A 112 6.80 7.79 -3.00
N ILE A 113 5.96 7.52 -4.01
CA ILE A 113 4.69 8.22 -4.21
C ILE A 113 3.55 7.31 -3.76
N SER A 114 3.03 7.56 -2.57
CA SER A 114 1.93 6.83 -1.95
C SER A 114 0.57 7.47 -2.32
N PHE A 115 -0.15 7.93 -1.31
CA PHE A 115 -1.44 8.57 -1.37
C PHE A 115 -1.25 10.09 -1.55
N SER A 116 -2.07 10.68 -2.43
CA SER A 116 -2.29 12.13 -2.40
C SER A 116 -3.08 12.50 -1.13
N THR A 117 -3.00 13.74 -0.71
CA THR A 117 -3.84 14.29 0.36
C THR A 117 -5.33 14.16 0.00
N GLY A 118 -6.11 13.41 0.79
CA GLY A 118 -7.56 13.31 0.62
C GLY A 118 -8.21 12.12 1.34
N ARG A 119 -9.51 12.23 1.64
CA ARG A 119 -10.33 11.26 2.41
C ARG A 119 -10.75 10.02 1.61
N ARG A 120 -9.86 9.43 0.80
CA ARG A 120 -10.27 8.31 -0.05
C ARG A 120 -10.26 7.00 0.75
N GLY A 121 -11.45 6.44 0.98
CA GLY A 121 -11.76 5.26 1.80
C GLY A 121 -11.15 3.91 1.36
N CYS A 122 -10.09 3.90 0.56
CA CYS A 122 -9.39 2.67 0.15
C CYS A 122 -8.86 1.84 1.33
N LEU A 123 -8.43 2.50 2.41
CA LEU A 123 -7.95 1.81 3.62
C LEU A 123 -9.07 1.18 4.43
N ALA A 124 -10.24 1.82 4.48
CA ALA A 124 -11.42 1.22 5.11
C ALA A 124 -11.83 -0.06 4.39
N THR A 125 -11.78 -0.06 3.06
CA THR A 125 -12.01 -1.28 2.25
C THR A 125 -10.97 -2.35 2.53
N LEU A 126 -9.67 -2.01 2.51
CA LEU A 126 -8.60 -2.97 2.82
C LEU A 126 -8.77 -3.56 4.23
N ALA A 127 -9.00 -2.71 5.24
CA ALA A 127 -9.20 -3.13 6.61
C ALA A 127 -10.42 -4.04 6.75
N ARG A 128 -11.53 -3.75 6.07
CA ARG A 128 -12.72 -4.63 6.04
C ARG A 128 -12.43 -5.97 5.36
N LEU A 129 -11.71 -5.99 4.23
CA LEU A 129 -11.32 -7.25 3.58
C LEU A 129 -10.44 -8.11 4.48
N LEU A 130 -9.51 -7.48 5.22
CA LEU A 130 -8.67 -8.16 6.21
C LEU A 130 -9.45 -8.59 7.44
N GLN A 131 -10.46 -7.83 7.87
CA GLN A 131 -11.32 -8.16 9.01
C GLN A 131 -12.22 -9.36 8.69
N CYS A 132 -12.95 -9.26 7.59
CA CYS A 132 -14.03 -10.14 7.21
C CYS A 132 -13.58 -11.49 6.68
N PHE A 133 -12.38 -11.55 6.07
CA PHE A 133 -11.94 -12.74 5.35
C PHE A 133 -10.53 -13.17 5.75
N ALA A 134 -10.36 -14.48 5.92
CA ALA A 134 -9.08 -15.14 5.79
C ALA A 134 -8.88 -15.52 4.32
N TRP A 135 -7.70 -15.25 3.77
CA TRP A 135 -7.41 -15.48 2.36
C TRP A 135 -6.48 -16.68 2.21
N THR A 136 -6.84 -17.63 1.35
CA THR A 136 -6.01 -18.79 1.03
C THR A 136 -5.76 -18.86 -0.48
N PRO A 137 -4.60 -19.36 -0.94
CA PRO A 137 -4.42 -19.65 -2.36
C PRO A 137 -5.40 -20.75 -2.82
N PRO A 138 -5.64 -20.88 -4.14
CA PRO A 138 -6.38 -22.00 -4.71
C PRO A 138 -5.76 -23.34 -4.30
N GLU A 139 -6.56 -24.41 -4.21
CA GLU A 139 -6.11 -25.74 -3.77
C GLU A 139 -4.90 -26.27 -4.55
N ASN A 140 -4.76 -25.84 -5.80
CA ASN A 140 -3.72 -26.28 -6.73
C ASN A 140 -2.41 -25.47 -6.59
N ALA A 141 -2.42 -24.38 -5.83
CA ALA A 141 -1.31 -23.44 -5.70
C ALA A 141 -0.75 -23.45 -4.27
N LYS A 142 0.52 -23.84 -4.13
CA LYS A 142 1.24 -23.80 -2.84
C LYS A 142 1.57 -22.37 -2.41
N THR A 143 1.77 -21.47 -3.37
CA THR A 143 2.13 -20.07 -3.15
C THR A 143 1.38 -19.17 -4.13
N VAL A 144 1.20 -17.91 -3.74
CA VAL A 144 0.70 -16.87 -4.64
C VAL A 144 1.85 -16.35 -5.49
N ASP A 145 1.70 -16.42 -6.82
CA ASP A 145 2.64 -15.79 -7.74
C ASP A 145 2.32 -14.30 -7.87
N LEU A 146 3.34 -13.47 -7.67
CA LEU A 146 3.29 -12.01 -7.76
C LEU A 146 4.26 -11.47 -8.82
N ALA A 147 4.72 -12.33 -9.74
CA ALA A 147 5.50 -11.90 -10.89
C ALA A 147 4.75 -10.83 -11.67
N GLU A 148 5.47 -9.78 -12.08
CA GLU A 148 4.92 -8.68 -12.87
C GLU A 148 5.05 -8.98 -14.36
N ALA A 149 4.12 -8.50 -15.16
CA ALA A 149 4.25 -8.53 -16.61
C ALA A 149 5.38 -7.58 -17.06
N GLU A 150 6.09 -7.91 -18.15
CA GLU A 150 7.30 -7.18 -18.56
C GLU A 150 7.06 -5.68 -18.83
N ASP A 151 5.91 -5.32 -19.44
CA ASP A 151 5.61 -3.94 -19.86
C ASP A 151 4.43 -3.29 -19.12
N HIS A 152 3.91 -3.95 -18.08
CA HIS A 152 2.74 -3.47 -17.36
C HIS A 152 2.94 -3.57 -15.85
N LEU A 153 2.28 -2.68 -15.13
CA LEU A 153 2.19 -2.75 -13.66
C LEU A 153 1.27 -3.88 -13.17
N SER A 154 0.70 -4.66 -14.09
CA SER A 154 -0.12 -5.81 -13.77
C SER A 154 0.73 -7.01 -13.43
N LEU A 155 0.14 -7.95 -12.71
CA LEU A 155 0.72 -9.27 -12.52
C LEU A 155 0.76 -10.03 -13.85
N ALA A 156 1.79 -10.87 -14.02
CA ALA A 156 1.98 -11.73 -15.18
C ALA A 156 0.86 -12.77 -15.31
N THR A 157 0.30 -13.19 -14.17
CA THR A 157 -0.86 -14.09 -14.10
C THR A 157 -1.95 -13.50 -13.20
N PRO A 158 -3.23 -13.81 -13.44
CA PRO A 158 -4.31 -13.35 -12.59
C PRO A 158 -4.13 -13.79 -11.13
N LEU A 159 -4.22 -12.85 -10.19
CA LEU A 159 -4.19 -13.15 -8.76
C LEU A 159 -5.46 -13.85 -8.34
N MET A 160 -5.33 -15.10 -7.91
CA MET A 160 -6.43 -15.88 -7.35
C MET A 160 -6.24 -16.05 -5.85
N ALA A 161 -7.26 -15.65 -5.07
CA ALA A 161 -7.31 -15.85 -3.63
C ALA A 161 -8.74 -16.20 -3.20
N LEU A 162 -8.88 -17.24 -2.39
CA LEU A 162 -10.17 -17.72 -1.90
C LEU A 162 -10.48 -17.09 -0.54
N PRO A 163 -11.57 -16.31 -0.40
CA PRO A 163 -11.98 -15.76 0.87
C PRO A 163 -12.69 -16.82 1.72
N ARG A 164 -12.34 -16.90 3.00
CA ARG A 164 -13.06 -17.64 4.04
C ARG A 164 -13.58 -16.67 5.08
N MET A 165 -14.87 -16.74 5.39
CA MET A 165 -15.48 -15.88 6.41
C MET A 165 -14.78 -16.05 7.76
N ARG A 166 -14.44 -14.94 8.39
CA ARG A 166 -13.70 -14.90 9.66
C ARG A 166 -14.54 -14.45 10.85
N LEU A 167 -15.59 -13.68 10.59
CA LEU A 167 -16.47 -13.11 11.61
C LEU A 167 -17.77 -13.92 11.73
N ALA A 168 -18.57 -13.65 12.75
CA ALA A 168 -19.88 -14.26 12.90
C ALA A 168 -20.83 -13.82 11.75
N PRO A 169 -21.73 -14.69 11.26
CA PRO A 169 -22.59 -14.40 10.10
C PRO A 169 -23.42 -13.11 10.23
N HIS A 170 -23.87 -12.76 11.44
CA HIS A 170 -24.69 -11.57 11.69
C HIS A 170 -23.96 -10.23 11.49
N LEU A 171 -22.62 -10.24 11.39
CA LEU A 171 -21.81 -9.04 11.16
C LEU A 171 -21.65 -8.71 9.67
N TYR A 172 -22.01 -9.64 8.79
CA TYR A 172 -22.05 -9.40 7.37
C TYR A 172 -23.38 -8.72 7.03
N PRO A 173 -23.40 -7.72 6.12
CA PRO A 173 -24.65 -7.14 5.65
C PRO A 173 -25.53 -8.27 5.09
N GLY A 174 -26.76 -8.38 5.60
CA GLY A 174 -27.76 -9.25 4.99
C GLY A 174 -28.13 -8.72 3.60
N ASN A 175 -28.40 -9.64 2.66
CA ASN A 175 -29.06 -9.31 1.41
C ASN A 175 -30.54 -9.00 1.65
#